data_AF-A0A7W7XB82-F1
#
_entry.id   AF-A0A7W7XB82-F1
#
_cell.length_a   1.000
_cell.length_b   1.000
_cell.length_c   1.000
_cell.angle_alpha   90.00
_cell.angle_beta   90.00
_cell.angle_gamma   90.00
#
_symmetry.space_group_name_H-M   'P 1'
#
loop_
_entity.id
_entity.type
_entity.pdbx_description
1 polymer ?
#
loop_
_entity_poly.entity_id
_entity_poly.type
_entity_poly.pdbx_seq_one_letter_code
_entity_poly.pdbx_strand_id
1 'polypeptide(L)'
;MINLLGKVELSKARGTVDSNRRTRAMELAAFLVLHPGATAPQIDEVLSPRGGLTTPNTRNTRLRDVRRWLGLDDEGQPFFRRMTKHADGHRLVGVECDWIQFQLLHNVALQVPRAQGQALLRRALELVRGRPFSGVGSTYHSWAEPIVEDINDKVVNSAGLLAHWYLEAGDGRGALRAVGRGLEVAREREELWRHRFRALALLGDHSGLEEAIQRLETLLVDNGWTMEEETYETIRMAQVTRR
;
A
#
# COMPACT_ATOMS: atom_id res chain seq x y z
N MET A 1 -0.12 3.50 -14.88
CA MET A 1 -0.61 3.24 -13.52
C MET A 1 0.32 3.90 -12.53
N ILE A 2 -0.24 4.61 -11.55
CA ILE A 2 0.49 5.13 -10.39
C ILE A 2 0.58 3.99 -9.38
N ASN A 3 1.80 3.67 -8.96
CA ASN A 3 2.04 2.58 -8.04
C ASN A 3 2.52 3.13 -6.69
N LEU A 4 1.80 2.84 -5.61
CA LEU A 4 1.99 3.33 -4.26
C LEU A 4 2.25 2.20 -3.25
N LEU A 5 1.90 0.96 -3.59
CA LEU A 5 2.07 -0.22 -2.73
C LEU A 5 3.50 -0.77 -2.86
N GLY A 6 4.47 0.04 -2.46
CA GLY A 6 5.89 -0.19 -2.64
C GLY A 6 6.59 1.09 -3.04
N LYS A 7 7.62 0.99 -3.90
CA LYS A 7 8.30 2.17 -4.42
C LYS A 7 7.33 3.02 -5.24
N VAL A 8 7.25 4.32 -4.95
CA VAL A 8 6.37 5.24 -5.67
C VAL A 8 6.87 5.43 -7.09
N GLU A 9 6.05 5.05 -8.06
CA GLU A 9 6.40 5.15 -9.46
C GLU A 9 5.17 5.29 -10.38
N LEU A 10 5.43 5.71 -11.62
CA LEU A 10 4.44 5.85 -12.68
C LEU A 10 4.87 4.91 -13.79
N SER A 11 4.13 3.82 -13.94
CA SER A 11 4.32 2.85 -15.00
C SER A 11 3.50 3.22 -16.24
N LYS A 12 4.01 2.88 -17.43
CA LYS A 12 3.33 3.09 -18.72
C LYS A 12 2.91 4.55 -18.99
N ALA A 13 3.70 5.52 -18.53
CA ALA A 13 3.50 6.93 -18.89
C ALA A 13 3.60 7.10 -20.42
N ARG A 14 2.70 7.89 -21.01
CA ARG A 14 2.69 8.14 -22.46
C ARG A 14 3.40 9.43 -22.88
N GLY A 15 3.98 10.15 -21.92
CA GLY A 15 4.78 11.33 -22.17
C GLY A 15 6.07 11.34 -21.35
N THR A 16 6.73 12.50 -21.31
CA THR A 16 8.04 12.67 -20.68
C THR A 16 8.07 13.90 -19.78
N VAL A 17 8.95 13.85 -18.79
CA VAL A 17 9.28 14.96 -17.90
C VAL A 17 10.77 14.96 -17.63
N ASP A 18 11.36 16.14 -17.51
CA ASP A 18 12.78 16.29 -17.23
C ASP A 18 13.13 15.63 -15.89
N SER A 19 14.32 15.00 -15.82
CA SER A 19 14.76 14.24 -14.65
C SER A 19 14.75 15.07 -13.36
N ASN A 20 15.17 16.33 -13.43
CA ASN A 20 15.17 17.28 -12.31
C ASN A 20 13.75 17.71 -11.84
N ARG A 21 12.70 17.42 -12.61
CA ARG A 21 11.30 17.70 -12.25
C ARG A 21 10.50 16.46 -11.87
N ARG A 22 11.04 15.27 -12.16
CA ARG A 22 10.35 13.98 -12.02
C ARG A 22 9.83 13.72 -10.61
N THR A 23 10.64 13.96 -9.58
CA THR A 23 10.25 13.70 -8.18
C THR A 23 9.00 14.50 -7.79
N ARG A 24 8.95 15.79 -8.14
CA ARG A 24 7.82 16.64 -7.82
C ARG A 24 6.59 16.34 -8.67
N ALA A 25 6.80 16.00 -9.94
CA ALA A 25 5.71 15.55 -10.81
C ALA A 25 5.10 14.23 -10.31
N MET A 26 5.92 13.32 -9.76
CA MET A 26 5.45 12.05 -9.18
C MET A 26 4.57 12.30 -7.96
N GLU A 27 5.02 13.18 -7.06
CA GLU A 27 4.31 13.50 -5.83
C GLU A 27 2.95 14.09 -6.13
N LEU A 28 2.88 15.04 -7.05
CA LEU A 28 1.61 15.61 -7.48
C LEU A 28 0.72 14.59 -8.21
N ALA A 29 1.28 13.70 -9.03
CA ALA A 29 0.50 12.66 -9.67
C ALA A 29 -0.12 11.71 -8.64
N ALA A 30 0.66 11.27 -7.65
CA ALA A 30 0.21 10.44 -6.54
C ALA A 30 -0.86 11.16 -5.69
N PHE A 31 -0.66 12.44 -5.39
CA PHE A 31 -1.65 13.23 -4.67
C PHE A 31 -2.97 13.35 -5.47
N LEU A 32 -2.89 13.72 -6.75
CA LEU A 32 -4.07 13.95 -7.60
C LEU A 32 -4.88 12.68 -7.87
N VAL A 33 -4.24 11.51 -7.94
CA VAL A 33 -4.97 10.24 -8.13
C VAL A 33 -5.73 9.83 -6.87
N LEU A 34 -5.22 10.18 -5.69
CA LEU A 34 -5.86 9.91 -4.40
C LEU A 34 -6.86 10.98 -3.97
N HIS A 35 -6.78 12.18 -4.55
CA HIS A 35 -7.65 13.31 -4.25
C HIS A 35 -8.34 13.82 -5.53
N PRO A 36 -9.24 13.02 -6.15
CA PRO A 36 -9.95 13.45 -7.34
C PRO A 36 -10.81 14.68 -7.03
N GLY A 37 -10.54 15.78 -7.72
CA GLY A 37 -11.18 17.08 -7.44
C GLY A 37 -10.35 18.00 -6.55
N ALA A 38 -9.06 17.73 -6.35
CA ALA A 38 -8.18 18.58 -5.58
C ALA A 38 -8.24 20.05 -6.01
N THR A 39 -8.44 20.92 -5.03
CA THR A 39 -8.51 22.38 -5.22
C THR A 39 -7.12 22.99 -5.34
N ALA A 40 -7.05 24.23 -5.83
CA ALA A 40 -5.79 24.97 -5.90
C ALA A 40 -5.10 25.13 -4.53
N PRO A 41 -5.81 25.49 -3.43
CA PRO A 41 -5.20 25.55 -2.09
C PRO A 41 -4.61 24.22 -1.62
N GLN A 42 -5.32 23.11 -1.80
CA GLN A 42 -4.81 21.78 -1.42
C GLN A 42 -3.53 21.40 -2.19
N ILE A 43 -3.46 21.77 -3.48
CA ILE A 43 -2.24 21.55 -4.27
C ILE A 43 -1.11 22.45 -3.78
N ASP A 44 -1.41 23.68 -3.38
CA ASP A 44 -0.40 24.62 -2.87
C ASP A 44 0.23 24.14 -1.56
N GLU A 45 -0.56 23.51 -0.68
CA GLU A 45 -0.09 22.87 0.56
C GLU A 45 0.88 21.72 0.27
N VAL A 46 0.56 20.86 -0.69
CA VAL A 46 1.46 19.76 -1.12
C VAL A 46 2.77 20.32 -1.71
N LEU A 47 2.69 21.42 -2.45
CA LEU A 47 3.86 22.07 -3.04
C LEU A 47 4.74 22.76 -2.00
N SER A 48 4.15 23.25 -0.91
CA SER A 48 4.81 24.01 0.14
C SER A 48 4.42 23.55 1.55
N PRO A 49 4.77 22.32 1.97
CA PRO A 49 4.27 21.68 3.20
C PRO A 49 4.75 22.33 4.51
N ARG A 50 5.67 23.31 4.45
CA ARG A 50 6.20 24.05 5.62
C ARG A 50 5.69 25.50 5.67
N GLY A 51 4.51 25.77 5.10
CA GLY A 51 3.92 27.11 5.10
C GLY A 51 4.57 28.09 4.11
N GLY A 52 5.22 27.57 3.06
CA GLY A 52 5.74 28.40 1.97
C GLY A 52 4.62 28.93 1.07
N LEU A 53 4.83 30.09 0.45
CA LEU A 53 3.88 30.63 -0.52
C LEU A 53 4.08 29.97 -1.90
N THR A 54 3.06 29.29 -2.39
CA THR A 54 3.02 28.79 -3.76
C THR A 54 2.30 29.80 -4.66
N THR A 55 3.01 30.37 -5.64
CA THR A 55 2.36 31.25 -6.62
C THR A 55 1.50 30.44 -7.61
N PRO A 56 0.43 31.03 -8.19
CA PRO A 56 -0.33 30.37 -9.25
C PRO A 56 0.53 29.92 -10.44
N ASN A 57 1.58 30.68 -10.78
CA ASN A 57 2.50 30.33 -11.87
C ASN A 57 3.35 29.08 -11.53
N THR A 58 3.82 29.00 -10.29
CA THR A 58 4.54 27.82 -9.79
C THR A 58 3.64 26.59 -9.85
N ARG A 59 2.41 26.68 -9.30
CA ARG A 59 1.42 25.59 -9.37
C ARG A 59 1.16 25.16 -10.80
N ASN A 60 0.82 26.10 -11.69
CA ASN A 60 0.50 25.81 -13.09
C ASN A 60 1.67 25.16 -13.83
N THR A 61 2.90 25.57 -13.53
CA THR A 61 4.12 24.94 -14.06
C THR A 61 4.21 23.47 -13.65
N ARG A 62 4.02 23.18 -12.35
CA ARG A 62 4.09 21.80 -11.85
C ARG A 62 2.95 20.92 -12.39
N LEU A 63 1.74 21.45 -12.46
CA LEU A 63 0.60 20.74 -13.06
C LEU A 63 0.81 20.48 -14.57
N ARG A 64 1.49 21.38 -15.28
CA ARG A 64 1.88 21.17 -16.68
C ARG A 64 2.92 20.05 -16.79
N ASP A 65 3.89 19.96 -15.89
CA ASP A 65 4.88 18.87 -15.87
C ASP A 65 4.17 17.52 -15.70
N VAL A 66 3.21 17.41 -14.76
CA VAL A 66 2.38 16.19 -14.57
C VAL A 66 1.60 15.85 -15.84
N ARG A 67 0.93 16.85 -16.43
CA ARG A 67 0.14 16.65 -17.66
C ARG A 67 1.00 16.16 -18.82
N ARG A 68 2.17 16.77 -19.02
CA ARG A 68 3.12 16.36 -20.06
C ARG A 68 3.63 14.94 -19.82
N TRP A 69 3.87 14.58 -18.56
CA TRP A 69 4.37 13.25 -18.23
C TRP A 69 3.33 12.15 -18.47
N LEU A 70 2.10 12.36 -18.02
CA LEU A 70 1.02 11.38 -18.21
C LEU A 70 0.72 11.17 -19.70
N GLY A 71 0.69 12.25 -20.49
CA GLY A 71 0.45 12.20 -21.93
C GLY A 71 -1.04 12.18 -22.30
N LEU A 72 -1.35 11.52 -23.42
CA LEU A 72 -2.68 11.43 -24.01
C LEU A 72 -3.14 9.97 -24.09
N ASP A 73 -4.44 9.72 -23.98
CA ASP A 73 -5.06 8.42 -24.24
C ASP A 73 -5.08 8.07 -25.74
N ASP A 74 -5.68 6.94 -26.10
CA ASP A 74 -5.69 6.43 -27.48
C ASP A 74 -6.55 7.29 -28.41
N GLU A 75 -7.49 8.05 -27.84
CA GLU A 75 -8.36 9.04 -28.50
C GLU A 75 -7.73 10.44 -28.55
N GLY A 76 -6.48 10.59 -28.09
CA GLY A 76 -5.74 11.85 -28.08
C GLY A 76 -6.19 12.84 -27.00
N GLN A 77 -7.00 12.41 -26.02
CA GLN A 77 -7.42 13.23 -24.89
C GLN A 77 -6.38 13.17 -23.75
N PRO A 78 -6.14 14.28 -23.04
CA PRO A 78 -5.16 14.27 -21.95
C PRO A 78 -5.69 13.52 -20.71
N PHE A 79 -4.87 12.62 -20.18
CA PHE A 79 -5.14 11.96 -18.88
C PHE A 79 -5.30 12.98 -17.74
N PHE A 80 -4.59 14.12 -17.82
CA PHE A 80 -4.81 15.26 -16.93
C PHE A 80 -5.43 16.43 -17.67
N ARG A 81 -6.75 16.53 -17.62
CA ARG A 81 -7.52 17.58 -18.29
C ARG A 81 -7.19 18.96 -17.71
N ARG A 82 -7.34 20.00 -18.53
CA ARG A 82 -7.23 21.38 -18.06
C ARG A 82 -8.50 21.73 -17.27
N MET A 83 -8.33 22.53 -16.22
CA MET A 83 -9.46 23.11 -15.50
C MET A 83 -10.29 23.98 -16.45
N THR A 84 -11.58 23.70 -16.56
CA THR A 84 -12.56 24.58 -17.18
C THR A 84 -13.19 25.48 -16.12
N LYS A 85 -13.82 26.59 -16.52
CA LYS A 85 -14.50 27.53 -15.58
C LYS A 85 -15.55 26.87 -14.68
N HIS A 86 -16.11 25.74 -15.12
CA HIS A 86 -17.14 24.97 -14.41
C HIS A 86 -16.61 23.68 -13.75
N ALA A 87 -15.30 23.48 -13.70
CA ALA A 87 -14.75 22.25 -13.10
C ALA A 87 -14.62 22.40 -11.58
N ASP A 88 -15.09 21.41 -10.84
CA ASP A 88 -15.07 21.38 -9.37
C ASP A 88 -13.68 21.11 -8.77
N GLY A 89 -12.67 20.84 -9.61
CA GLY A 89 -11.29 20.63 -9.15
C GLY A 89 -10.43 19.82 -10.13
N HIS A 90 -9.16 19.63 -9.77
CA HIS A 90 -8.20 18.91 -10.60
C HIS A 90 -8.42 17.40 -10.50
N ARG A 91 -8.54 16.73 -11.64
CA ARG A 91 -8.80 15.29 -11.71
C ARG A 91 -7.97 14.64 -12.81
N LEU A 92 -7.49 13.43 -12.51
CA LEU A 92 -6.93 12.52 -13.50
C LEU A 92 -8.04 11.62 -14.05
N VAL A 93 -8.06 11.40 -15.36
CA VAL A 93 -9.04 10.57 -16.06
C VAL A 93 -8.29 9.40 -16.69
N GLY A 94 -8.75 8.16 -16.51
CA GLY A 94 -8.10 6.99 -17.09
C GLY A 94 -6.75 6.63 -16.47
N VAL A 95 -6.37 7.25 -15.34
CA VAL A 95 -5.14 6.94 -14.61
C VAL A 95 -5.47 5.97 -13.48
N GLU A 96 -5.00 4.73 -13.62
CA GLU A 96 -5.12 3.70 -12.59
C GLU A 96 -4.15 3.93 -11.43
N CYS A 97 -4.54 3.46 -10.24
CA CYS A 97 -3.72 3.44 -9.03
C CYS A 97 -3.79 2.05 -8.39
N ASP A 98 -2.64 1.45 -8.07
CA ASP A 98 -2.58 0.11 -7.45
C ASP A 98 -3.31 0.05 -6.10
N TRP A 99 -3.28 1.13 -5.32
CA TRP A 99 -4.02 1.24 -4.07
C TRP A 99 -5.54 1.24 -4.27
N ILE A 100 -6.03 2.02 -5.24
CA ILE A 100 -7.47 2.05 -5.55
C ILE A 100 -7.91 0.67 -6.08
N GLN A 101 -7.08 0.01 -6.88
CA GLN A 101 -7.33 -1.35 -7.35
C GLN A 101 -7.34 -2.36 -6.19
N PHE A 102 -6.42 -2.24 -5.23
CA PHE A 102 -6.40 -3.04 -4.02
C PHE A 102 -7.70 -2.88 -3.24
N GLN A 103 -8.14 -1.65 -2.99
CA GLN A 103 -9.37 -1.35 -2.25
C GLN A 103 -10.59 -1.98 -2.94
N LEU A 104 -10.68 -1.88 -4.27
CA LEU A 104 -11.74 -2.51 -5.05
C LEU A 104 -11.73 -4.04 -4.88
N LEU A 105 -10.58 -4.68 -5.06
CA LEU A 105 -10.45 -6.13 -4.92
C LEU A 105 -10.79 -6.60 -3.51
N HIS A 106 -10.31 -5.90 -2.49
CA HIS A 106 -10.61 -6.17 -1.08
C HIS A 106 -12.12 -6.06 -0.82
N ASN A 107 -12.75 -4.95 -1.21
CA ASN A 107 -14.17 -4.72 -0.95
C ASN A 107 -15.06 -5.75 -1.64
N VAL A 108 -14.75 -6.11 -2.89
CA VAL A 108 -15.49 -7.16 -3.61
C VAL A 108 -15.27 -8.53 -2.96
N ALA A 109 -14.05 -8.84 -2.52
CA ALA A 109 -13.73 -10.12 -1.89
C ALA A 109 -14.59 -10.43 -0.66
N LEU A 110 -14.98 -9.39 0.10
CA LEU A 110 -15.82 -9.52 1.29
C LEU A 110 -17.31 -9.75 0.99
N GLN A 111 -17.73 -9.58 -0.27
CA GLN A 111 -19.14 -9.65 -0.69
C GLN A 111 -19.45 -10.88 -1.56
N VAL A 112 -18.45 -11.69 -1.88
CA VAL A 112 -18.58 -12.85 -2.76
C VAL A 112 -18.31 -14.15 -2.00
N PRO A 113 -18.69 -15.32 -2.56
CA PRO A 113 -18.37 -16.61 -1.95
C PRO A 113 -16.87 -16.77 -1.70
N ARG A 114 -16.52 -17.43 -0.58
CA ARG A 114 -15.15 -17.57 -0.08
C ARG A 114 -14.11 -17.95 -1.13
N ALA A 115 -14.39 -18.92 -2.01
CA ALA A 115 -13.44 -19.33 -3.03
C ALA A 115 -13.09 -18.20 -4.01
N GLN A 116 -14.08 -17.37 -4.37
CA GLN A 116 -13.88 -16.18 -5.21
C GLN A 116 -13.17 -15.08 -4.42
N GLY A 117 -13.58 -14.88 -3.15
CA GLY A 117 -12.95 -13.92 -2.24
C GLY A 117 -11.47 -14.20 -2.02
N GLN A 118 -11.08 -15.46 -1.83
CA GLN A 118 -9.69 -15.91 -1.72
C GLN A 118 -8.86 -15.50 -2.95
N ALA A 119 -9.40 -15.73 -4.15
CA ALA A 119 -8.71 -15.36 -5.39
C ALA A 119 -8.54 -13.84 -5.52
N LEU A 120 -9.54 -13.06 -5.11
CA LEU A 120 -9.50 -11.60 -5.13
C LEU A 120 -8.51 -11.04 -4.10
N LEU A 121 -8.51 -11.54 -2.85
CA LEU A 121 -7.55 -11.12 -1.82
C LEU A 121 -6.12 -11.49 -2.21
N ARG A 122 -5.91 -12.67 -2.82
CA ARG A 122 -4.60 -13.05 -3.35
C ARG A 122 -4.13 -12.04 -4.40
N ARG A 123 -5.01 -11.69 -5.35
CA ARG A 123 -4.68 -10.69 -6.38
C ARG A 123 -4.45 -9.29 -5.81
N ALA A 124 -5.16 -8.92 -4.75
CA ALA A 124 -4.92 -7.66 -4.05
C ALA A 124 -3.51 -7.65 -3.42
N LEU A 125 -3.14 -8.70 -2.68
CA LEU A 125 -1.82 -8.82 -2.06
C LEU A 125 -0.68 -8.93 -3.09
N GLU A 126 -0.94 -9.43 -4.30
CA GLU A 126 0.04 -9.42 -5.40
C GLU A 126 0.40 -8.00 -5.88
N LEU A 127 -0.44 -6.98 -5.61
CA LEU A 127 -0.13 -5.58 -5.87
C LEU A 127 0.88 -4.99 -4.87
N VAL A 128 1.06 -5.63 -3.71
CA VAL A 128 2.00 -5.20 -2.67
C VAL A 128 3.42 -5.62 -3.07
N ARG A 129 4.27 -4.62 -3.30
CA ARG A 129 5.66 -4.77 -3.77
C ARG A 129 6.70 -4.38 -2.71
N GLY A 130 6.24 -4.04 -1.51
CA GLY A 130 7.05 -3.62 -0.37
C GLY A 130 6.35 -2.55 0.45
N ARG A 131 7.10 -1.86 1.32
CA ARG A 131 6.57 -0.78 2.16
C ARG A 131 5.88 0.30 1.29
N PRO A 132 4.62 0.65 1.60
CA PRO A 132 3.89 1.69 0.89
C PRO A 132 4.66 3.01 0.88
N PHE A 133 4.56 3.74 -0.22
CA PHE A 133 5.25 5.01 -0.39
C PHE A 133 6.78 4.94 -0.21
N SER A 134 7.43 3.81 -0.47
CA SER A 134 8.89 3.72 -0.33
C SER A 134 9.64 4.46 -1.44
N GLY A 135 10.89 4.82 -1.16
CA GLY A 135 11.76 5.53 -2.12
C GLY A 135 11.39 7.00 -2.36
N VAL A 136 10.56 7.59 -1.50
CA VAL A 136 10.20 9.02 -1.53
C VAL A 136 10.88 9.80 -0.41
N GLY A 137 10.98 11.12 -0.58
CA GLY A 137 11.51 12.03 0.44
C GLY A 137 10.44 12.49 1.44
N SER A 138 10.89 13.22 2.46
CA SER A 138 10.06 13.69 3.58
C SER A 138 8.87 14.57 3.20
N THR A 139 8.82 15.12 1.98
CA THR A 139 7.71 15.98 1.53
C THR A 139 6.38 15.23 1.41
N TYR A 140 6.42 13.93 1.12
CA TYR A 140 5.23 13.10 1.04
C TYR A 140 4.54 12.91 2.40
N HIS A 141 5.30 13.02 3.50
CA HIS A 141 4.86 12.55 4.81
C HIS A 141 3.61 13.31 5.29
N SER A 142 3.50 14.61 5.01
CA SER A 142 2.40 15.45 5.51
C SER A 142 1.00 14.99 5.07
N TRP A 143 0.80 14.69 3.78
CA TRP A 143 -0.51 14.30 3.26
C TRP A 143 -0.64 12.79 3.09
N ALA A 144 0.46 12.06 2.95
CA ALA A 144 0.43 10.62 2.70
C ALA A 144 0.33 9.79 3.98
N GLU A 145 0.74 10.30 5.15
CA GLU A 145 0.70 9.56 6.42
C GLU A 145 -0.65 8.90 6.72
N PRO A 146 -1.81 9.60 6.70
CA PRO A 146 -3.10 8.94 6.94
C PRO A 146 -3.44 7.87 5.89
N ILE A 147 -2.94 8.03 4.65
CA ILE A 147 -3.14 7.04 3.58
C ILE A 147 -2.23 5.82 3.80
N VAL A 148 -1.00 6.02 4.28
CA VAL A 148 -0.08 4.93 4.61
C VAL A 148 -0.66 4.06 5.72
N GLU A 149 -1.26 4.67 6.75
CA GLU A 149 -1.93 3.91 7.81
C GLU A 149 -3.14 3.12 7.29
N ASP A 150 -4.01 3.72 6.47
CA ASP A 150 -5.14 2.99 5.85
C ASP A 150 -4.66 1.84 4.94
N ILE A 151 -3.54 2.03 4.22
CA ILE A 151 -2.90 0.96 3.45
C ILE A 151 -2.42 -0.15 4.36
N ASN A 152 -1.69 0.17 5.43
CA ASN A 152 -1.16 -0.82 6.37
C ASN A 152 -2.31 -1.65 6.95
N ASP A 153 -3.35 -1.01 7.46
CA ASP A 153 -4.51 -1.67 8.05
C ASP A 153 -5.21 -2.61 7.06
N LYS A 154 -5.51 -2.14 5.85
CA LYS A 154 -6.24 -2.98 4.87
C LYS A 154 -5.37 -4.11 4.32
N VAL A 155 -4.07 -3.90 4.16
CA VAL A 155 -3.14 -4.97 3.75
C VAL A 155 -3.04 -6.02 4.84
N VAL A 156 -2.89 -5.62 6.10
CA VAL A 156 -2.82 -6.53 7.25
C VAL A 156 -4.11 -7.32 7.39
N ASN A 157 -5.27 -6.66 7.35
CA ASN A 157 -6.57 -7.32 7.40
C ASN A 157 -6.76 -8.33 6.25
N SER A 158 -6.36 -7.96 5.03
CA SER A 158 -6.44 -8.85 3.86
C SER A 158 -5.52 -10.07 3.98
N ALA A 159 -4.29 -9.85 4.45
CA ALA A 159 -3.31 -10.91 4.66
C ALA A 159 -3.75 -11.87 5.77
N GLY A 160 -4.23 -11.33 6.90
CA GLY A 160 -4.74 -12.11 8.03
C GLY A 160 -5.96 -12.94 7.65
N LEU A 161 -6.96 -12.33 7.00
CA LEU A 161 -8.16 -13.04 6.54
C LEU A 161 -7.80 -14.16 5.55
N LEU A 162 -6.95 -13.88 4.56
CA LEU A 162 -6.54 -14.88 3.60
C LEU A 162 -5.72 -16.01 4.26
N ALA A 163 -4.84 -15.68 5.20
CA ALA A 163 -4.04 -16.66 5.94
C ALA A 163 -4.93 -17.54 6.82
N HIS A 164 -5.88 -16.95 7.55
CA HIS A 164 -6.89 -17.68 8.31
C HIS A 164 -7.62 -18.69 7.42
N TRP A 165 -8.06 -18.26 6.23
CA TRP A 165 -8.76 -19.14 5.33
C TRP A 165 -7.92 -20.29 4.77
N TYR A 166 -6.62 -20.07 4.56
CA TYR A 166 -5.68 -21.12 4.17
C TYR A 166 -5.43 -22.11 5.32
N LEU A 167 -5.30 -21.62 6.55
CA LEU A 167 -5.10 -22.47 7.74
C LEU A 167 -6.29 -23.40 7.96
N GLU A 168 -7.53 -22.90 7.86
CA GLU A 168 -8.73 -23.75 7.96
C GLU A 168 -8.78 -24.85 6.88
N ALA A 169 -8.18 -24.60 5.72
CA ALA A 169 -8.08 -25.56 4.62
C ALA A 169 -6.85 -26.48 4.73
N GLY A 170 -6.02 -26.35 5.78
CA GLY A 170 -4.78 -27.10 5.93
C GLY A 170 -3.64 -26.64 5.01
N ASP A 171 -3.77 -25.52 4.29
CA ASP A 171 -2.74 -24.98 3.41
C ASP A 171 -1.79 -24.03 4.16
N GLY A 172 -0.89 -24.60 4.98
CA GLY A 172 0.11 -23.80 5.68
C GLY A 172 1.02 -22.99 4.76
N ARG A 173 1.32 -23.48 3.54
CA ARG A 173 2.15 -22.75 2.57
C ARG A 173 1.42 -21.53 2.04
N GLY A 174 0.12 -21.65 1.75
CA GLY A 174 -0.74 -20.53 1.39
C GLY A 174 -0.79 -19.45 2.46
N ALA A 175 -0.96 -19.87 3.72
CA ALA A 175 -0.94 -18.96 4.86
C ALA A 175 0.38 -18.20 4.97
N LEU A 176 1.53 -18.89 4.84
CA LEU A 176 2.86 -18.26 4.86
C LEU A 176 3.05 -17.22 3.74
N ARG A 177 2.58 -17.50 2.52
CA ARG A 177 2.65 -16.54 1.41
C ARG A 177 1.81 -15.29 1.70
N ALA A 178 0.61 -15.47 2.25
CA ALA A 178 -0.30 -14.36 2.56
C ALA A 178 0.27 -13.45 3.66
N VAL A 179 0.67 -14.01 4.81
CA VAL A 179 1.24 -13.23 5.93
C VAL A 179 2.57 -12.58 5.55
N GLY A 180 3.37 -13.22 4.69
CA GLY A 180 4.63 -12.65 4.20
C GLY A 180 4.42 -11.28 3.55
N ARG A 181 3.38 -11.13 2.73
CA ARG A 181 3.03 -9.83 2.12
C ARG A 181 2.57 -8.79 3.13
N GLY A 182 1.81 -9.18 4.14
CA GLY A 182 1.42 -8.28 5.23
C GLY A 182 2.64 -7.80 6.04
N LEU A 183 3.56 -8.70 6.37
CA LEU A 183 4.77 -8.40 7.15
C LEU A 183 5.82 -7.58 6.39
N GLU A 184 5.76 -7.53 5.05
CA GLU A 184 6.55 -6.60 4.24
C GLU A 184 6.10 -5.14 4.42
N VAL A 185 4.83 -4.93 4.79
CA VAL A 185 4.19 -3.63 4.95
C VAL A 185 4.21 -3.18 6.40
N ALA A 186 3.74 -4.04 7.30
CA ALA A 186 3.54 -3.74 8.72
C ALA A 186 4.09 -4.89 9.56
N ARG A 187 5.38 -4.83 9.85
CA ARG A 187 6.13 -5.90 10.53
C ARG A 187 5.85 -5.97 12.02
N GLU A 188 5.40 -4.87 12.59
CA GLU A 188 5.01 -4.66 13.98
C GLU A 188 3.66 -5.30 14.33
N ARG A 189 2.89 -5.74 13.32
CA ARG A 189 1.55 -6.29 13.52
C ARG A 189 1.62 -7.75 13.97
N GLU A 190 1.63 -7.95 15.28
CA GLU A 190 1.71 -9.26 15.94
C GLU A 190 0.65 -10.26 15.45
N GLU A 191 -0.53 -9.79 15.04
CA GLU A 191 -1.60 -10.63 14.46
C GLU A 191 -1.13 -11.46 13.24
N LEU A 192 -0.27 -10.89 12.39
CA LEU A 192 0.29 -11.60 11.24
C LEU A 192 1.34 -12.63 11.65
N TRP A 193 2.10 -12.35 12.71
CA TRP A 193 3.06 -13.29 13.28
C TRP A 193 2.34 -14.50 13.89
N ARG A 194 1.21 -14.29 14.57
CA ARG A 194 0.38 -15.40 15.08
C ARG A 194 -0.07 -16.33 13.95
N HIS A 195 -0.51 -15.79 12.82
CA HIS A 195 -0.80 -16.61 11.63
C HIS A 195 0.43 -17.34 11.08
N ARG A 196 1.59 -16.68 11.05
CA ARG A 196 2.87 -17.30 10.64
C ARG A 196 3.24 -18.48 11.53
N PHE A 197 3.16 -18.33 12.86
CA PHE A 197 3.45 -19.40 13.81
C PHE A 197 2.51 -20.60 13.64
N ARG A 198 1.21 -20.34 13.52
CA ARG A 198 0.19 -21.38 13.26
C ARG A 198 0.49 -22.12 11.95
N ALA A 199 0.90 -21.40 10.90
CA ALA A 199 1.25 -22.00 9.61
C ALA A 199 2.51 -22.86 9.67
N LEU A 200 3.54 -22.43 10.39
CA LEU A 200 4.78 -23.20 10.56
C LEU A 200 4.54 -24.47 11.38
N ALA A 201 3.76 -24.37 12.46
CA ALA A 201 3.35 -25.52 13.25
C ALA A 201 2.53 -26.53 12.44
N LEU A 202 1.56 -26.06 11.63
CA LEU A 202 0.78 -26.90 10.72
C LEU A 202 1.66 -27.66 9.70
N LEU A 203 2.77 -27.05 9.27
CA LEU A 203 3.72 -27.67 8.35
C LEU A 203 4.77 -28.56 9.04
N GLY A 204 4.82 -28.58 10.37
CA GLY A 204 5.88 -29.25 11.13
C GLY A 204 7.26 -28.59 10.99
N ASP A 205 7.33 -27.33 10.54
CA ASP A 205 8.59 -26.60 10.37
C ASP A 205 9.04 -25.95 11.69
N HIS A 206 9.65 -26.78 12.54
CA HIS A 206 10.11 -26.35 13.87
C HIS A 206 11.26 -25.33 13.79
N SER A 207 12.20 -25.51 12.86
CA SER A 207 13.29 -24.55 12.64
C SER A 207 12.77 -23.18 12.21
N GLY A 208 11.83 -23.16 11.26
CA GLY A 208 11.23 -21.91 10.79
C GLY A 208 10.39 -21.25 11.87
N LEU A 209 9.74 -22.02 12.75
CA LEU A 209 9.01 -21.51 13.91
C LEU A 209 9.94 -20.81 14.90
N GLU A 210 11.03 -21.46 15.29
CA GLU A 210 12.03 -20.87 16.20
C GLU A 210 12.65 -19.59 15.62
N GLU A 211 13.01 -19.59 14.33
CA GLU A 211 13.52 -18.40 13.65
C GLU A 211 12.49 -17.26 13.65
N ALA A 212 11.23 -17.58 13.37
CA ALA A 212 10.16 -16.58 13.33
C ALA A 212 9.91 -15.96 14.72
N ILE A 213 9.96 -16.76 15.79
CA ILE A 213 9.80 -16.29 17.17
C ILE A 213 10.95 -15.34 17.50
N GLN A 214 12.20 -15.77 17.30
CA GLN A 214 13.38 -14.95 17.58
C GLN A 214 13.33 -13.61 16.82
N ARG A 215 12.86 -13.64 15.57
CA ARG A 215 12.73 -12.43 14.75
C ARG A 215 11.70 -11.45 15.30
N LEU A 216 10.56 -11.94 15.80
CA LEU A 216 9.58 -11.08 16.47
C LEU A 216 10.13 -10.54 17.79
N GLU A 217 10.75 -11.39 18.62
CA GLU A 217 11.35 -10.96 19.89
C GLU A 217 12.40 -9.86 19.68
N THR A 218 13.31 -10.02 18.72
CA THR A 218 14.29 -8.98 18.38
C THR A 218 13.60 -7.69 17.95
N LEU A 219 12.58 -7.78 17.09
CA LEU A 219 11.81 -6.61 16.66
C LEU A 219 11.18 -5.87 17.84
N LEU A 220 10.56 -6.59 18.77
CA LEU A 220 9.90 -6.00 19.94
C LEU A 220 10.93 -5.35 20.87
N VAL A 221 12.05 -6.02 21.14
CA VAL A 221 13.14 -5.49 21.97
C VAL A 221 13.75 -4.22 21.37
N ASP A 222 14.05 -4.23 20.07
CA ASP A 222 14.63 -3.08 19.36
C ASP A 222 13.74 -1.82 19.42
N ASN A 223 12.43 -2.01 19.54
CA ASN A 223 11.46 -0.91 19.64
C ASN A 223 10.98 -0.64 21.09
N GLY A 224 11.46 -1.40 22.07
CA GLY A 224 11.02 -1.27 23.47
C GLY A 224 9.56 -1.66 23.71
N TRP A 225 9.03 -2.58 22.92
CA TRP A 225 7.66 -3.08 23.01
C TRP A 225 7.58 -4.41 23.78
N THR A 226 6.45 -4.63 24.44
CA THR A 226 6.12 -5.89 25.09
C THR A 226 5.25 -6.74 24.17
N MET A 227 5.58 -8.02 24.02
CA MET A 227 4.78 -8.97 23.24
C MET A 227 3.36 -9.10 23.81
N GLU A 228 2.38 -9.17 22.91
CA GLU A 228 0.97 -9.39 23.27
C GLU A 228 0.75 -10.77 23.89
N GLU A 229 -0.15 -10.86 24.88
CA GLU A 229 -0.48 -12.13 25.55
C GLU A 229 -1.05 -13.18 24.56
N GLU A 230 -1.84 -12.76 23.59
CA GLU A 230 -2.34 -13.66 22.53
C GLU A 230 -1.21 -14.27 21.70
N THR A 231 -0.11 -13.53 21.53
CA THR A 231 1.07 -13.99 20.80
C THR A 231 1.84 -15.02 21.61
N TYR A 232 2.04 -14.78 22.91
CA TYR A 232 2.62 -15.78 23.82
C TYR A 232 1.85 -17.10 23.81
N GLU A 233 0.53 -17.04 23.95
CA GLU A 233 -0.30 -18.25 23.94
C GLU A 233 -0.26 -18.96 22.58
N THR A 234 -0.20 -18.21 21.47
CA THR A 234 -0.05 -18.80 20.14
C THR A 234 1.29 -19.51 19.98
N ILE A 235 2.39 -18.95 20.49
CA ILE A 235 3.71 -19.57 20.49
C ILE A 235 3.70 -20.87 21.31
N ARG A 236 3.14 -20.81 22.53
CA ARG A 236 3.03 -21.96 23.42
C ARG A 236 2.27 -23.11 22.75
N MET A 237 1.11 -22.82 22.15
CA MET A 237 0.31 -23.81 21.44
C MET A 237 1.07 -24.41 20.24
N ALA A 238 1.74 -23.58 19.46
CA ALA A 238 2.53 -24.02 18.30
C ALA A 238 3.71 -24.95 18.69
N GLN A 239 4.30 -24.74 19.87
CA GLN A 239 5.38 -25.58 20.39
C GLN A 239 4.88 -26.91 20.99
N VAL A 240 3.65 -26.98 21.52
CA VAL A 240 3.09 -28.22 22.08
C VAL A 240 2.84 -29.27 20.99
N THR A 241 2.51 -28.86 19.76
CA THR A 241 2.35 -29.75 18.59
C THR A 241 3.64 -30.49 18.19
N ARG A 242 4.78 -30.21 18.84
CA ARG A 242 6.07 -30.91 18.69
C ARG A 242 6.09 -32.34 19.27
N ARG A 243 5.13 -32.69 20.14
CA ARG A 243 5.04 -33.99 20.82
C ARG A 243 4.11 -34.95 20.09
#